data_AF-A0A0V0XJ52-F1
#
_entry.id   AF-A0A0V0XJ52-F1
#
_cell.length_a   1.000
_cell.length_b   1.000
_cell.length_c   1.000
_cell.angle_alpha   90.00
_cell.angle_beta   90.00
_cell.angle_gamma   90.00
#
_symmetry.space_group_name_H-M   'P 1'
#
loop_
_entity.id
_entity.type
_entity.pdbx_description
1 polymer ?
#
loop_
_entity_poly.entity_id
_entity_poly.type
_entity_poly.pdbx_seq_one_letter_code
_entity_poly.pdbx_strand_id
1 'polypeptide(L)'
;MNNQEEKLKLIWFELTDFADSSVKIKWWERICNAYNHPLRQYHSLKRIWQLFKYYDQCRHLLSNAKAVAFAIFFHNICYDPNSNSNEQESAMANIVLDMIVHKNLQKADSPLTFKTEDAYYFYDIELAILGSNSSDYADYKSQTRQEYSRMSDEAYRTKRLSVLKTFLQIPNIFRTKLFSEEFEQNARRNICGEVEELSTQQASNASAKFDWRVLRLLHRCFFLHSAQILR
;
A
#
# COMPACT_ATOMS: atom_id res chain seq x y z
N MET A 1 -5.73 12.51 -23.19
CA MET A 1 -5.23 12.06 -21.86
C MET A 1 -6.18 11.00 -21.33
N ASN A 2 -5.69 10.04 -20.54
CA ASN A 2 -6.57 9.04 -19.91
C ASN A 2 -7.52 9.77 -18.93
N ASN A 3 -8.83 9.50 -18.99
CA ASN A 3 -9.85 10.14 -18.15
C ASN A 3 -9.50 10.11 -16.64
N GLN A 4 -8.78 9.06 -16.20
CA GLN A 4 -8.32 8.93 -14.81
C GLN A 4 -7.24 9.93 -14.41
N GLU A 5 -6.29 10.23 -15.30
CA GLU A 5 -5.21 11.18 -15.03
C GLU A 5 -5.75 12.60 -14.90
N GLU A 6 -6.70 12.99 -15.75
CA GLU A 6 -7.37 14.29 -15.67
C GLU A 6 -8.10 14.45 -14.33
N LYS A 7 -8.82 13.41 -13.88
CA LYS A 7 -9.50 13.43 -12.57
C LYS A 7 -8.52 13.52 -11.41
N LEU A 8 -7.41 12.77 -11.44
CA LEU A 8 -6.37 12.88 -10.42
C LEU A 8 -5.73 14.27 -10.41
N LYS A 9 -5.55 14.90 -11.58
CA LYS A 9 -5.04 16.27 -11.67
C LYS A 9 -6.00 17.25 -11.00
N LEU A 10 -7.30 17.11 -11.20
CA LEU A 10 -8.30 17.95 -10.52
C LEU A 10 -8.23 17.79 -9.00
N ILE A 11 -8.17 16.54 -8.50
CA ILE A 11 -8.01 16.26 -7.06
C ILE A 11 -6.73 16.92 -6.54
N TRP A 12 -5.61 16.80 -7.25
CA TRP A 12 -4.35 17.42 -6.85
C TRP A 12 -4.46 18.95 -6.77
N PHE A 13 -5.07 19.59 -7.77
CA PHE A 13 -5.22 21.04 -7.83
C PHE A 13 -6.16 21.57 -6.73
N GLU A 14 -7.22 20.84 -6.39
CA GLU A 14 -8.10 21.14 -5.27
C GLU A 14 -7.37 20.95 -3.92
N LEU A 15 -6.69 19.81 -3.75
CA LEU A 15 -5.96 19.48 -2.53
C LEU A 15 -4.87 20.52 -2.20
N THR A 16 -4.29 21.11 -3.24
CA THR A 16 -3.20 22.09 -3.14
C THR A 16 -3.66 23.52 -3.41
N ASP A 17 -4.95 23.83 -3.29
CA ASP A 17 -5.53 25.17 -3.54
C ASP A 17 -4.71 26.34 -2.98
N PHE A 18 -4.12 26.15 -1.80
CA PHE A 18 -3.24 27.08 -1.08
C PHE A 18 -1.89 27.40 -1.76
N ALA A 19 -1.46 26.63 -2.74
CA ALA A 19 -0.16 26.79 -3.40
C ALA A 19 -0.27 27.57 -4.73
N ASP A 20 0.83 28.21 -5.14
CA ASP A 20 0.92 28.88 -6.43
C ASP A 20 0.73 27.90 -7.60
N SER A 21 0.10 28.36 -8.69
CA SER A 21 -0.17 27.55 -9.88
C SER A 21 1.09 26.91 -10.47
N SER A 22 2.22 27.62 -10.45
CA SER A 22 3.51 27.09 -10.94
C SER A 22 4.01 25.90 -10.08
N VAL A 23 3.80 25.96 -8.76
CA VAL A 23 4.16 24.89 -7.82
C VAL A 23 3.24 23.68 -8.02
N LYS A 24 1.93 23.91 -8.17
CA LYS A 24 0.94 22.86 -8.44
C LYS A 24 1.29 22.05 -9.70
N ILE A 25 1.58 22.75 -10.80
CA ILE A 25 1.93 22.16 -12.09
C ILE A 25 3.24 21.35 -11.97
N LYS A 26 4.29 21.95 -11.39
CA LYS A 26 5.59 21.30 -11.24
C LYS A 26 5.51 20.00 -10.44
N TRP A 27 4.74 19.97 -9.36
CA TRP A 27 4.55 18.75 -8.57
C TRP A 27 3.66 17.73 -9.27
N TRP A 28 2.63 18.16 -9.99
CA TRP A 28 1.82 17.27 -10.79
C TRP A 28 2.66 16.53 -11.84
N GLU A 29 3.54 17.24 -12.54
CA GLU A 29 4.49 16.63 -13.50
C GLU A 29 5.40 15.60 -12.82
N ARG A 30 5.89 15.91 -11.61
CA ARG A 30 6.70 14.96 -10.83
C ARG A 30 5.91 13.69 -10.45
N ILE A 31 4.67 13.84 -10.02
CA ILE A 31 3.77 12.72 -9.72
C ILE A 31 3.56 11.87 -10.97
N CYS A 32 3.20 12.47 -12.10
CA CYS A 32 3.03 11.75 -13.37
C CYS A 32 4.31 11.02 -13.77
N ASN A 33 5.48 11.67 -13.71
CA ASN A 33 6.75 11.06 -14.08
C ASN A 33 7.10 9.86 -13.18
N ALA A 34 6.84 9.96 -11.87
CA ALA A 34 7.08 8.87 -10.94
C ALA A 34 6.18 7.65 -11.22
N TYR A 35 4.88 7.88 -11.37
CA TYR A 35 3.89 6.80 -11.50
C TYR A 35 3.68 6.29 -12.94
N ASN A 36 4.21 6.97 -13.96
CA ASN A 36 4.25 6.46 -15.33
C ASN A 36 5.58 5.76 -15.67
N HIS A 37 6.43 5.50 -14.68
CA HIS A 37 7.69 4.81 -14.90
C HIS A 37 7.44 3.39 -15.48
N PRO A 38 8.09 2.97 -16.58
CA PRO A 38 7.78 1.71 -17.28
C PRO A 38 7.91 0.44 -16.44
N LEU A 39 8.74 0.47 -15.39
CA LEU A 39 8.90 -0.66 -14.47
C LEU A 39 7.78 -0.75 -13.41
N ARG A 40 6.88 0.23 -13.32
CA ARG A 40 5.77 0.25 -12.37
C ARG A 40 4.48 -0.17 -13.07
N GLN A 41 4.18 -1.45 -12.99
CA GLN A 41 2.97 -2.02 -13.59
C GLN A 41 1.77 -1.93 -12.64
N TYR A 42 2.00 -2.16 -11.34
CA TYR A 42 1.00 -2.03 -10.30
C TYR A 42 1.06 -0.65 -9.64
N HIS A 43 2.25 -0.15 -9.29
CA HIS A 43 2.44 1.14 -8.63
C HIS A 43 2.36 2.32 -9.61
N SER A 44 1.20 2.45 -10.26
CA SER A 44 0.94 3.39 -11.36
C SER A 44 -0.14 4.43 -11.03
N LEU A 45 -0.35 5.41 -11.93
CA LEU A 45 -1.45 6.39 -11.78
C LEU A 45 -2.82 5.71 -11.70
N LYS A 46 -3.01 4.57 -12.39
CA LYS A 46 -4.23 3.77 -12.29
C LYS A 46 -4.47 3.32 -10.85
N ARG A 47 -3.42 2.92 -10.13
CA ARG A 47 -3.53 2.52 -8.73
C ARG A 47 -3.86 3.70 -7.82
N ILE A 48 -3.23 4.85 -8.02
CA ILE A 48 -3.55 6.09 -7.27
C ILE A 48 -5.03 6.44 -7.44
N TRP A 49 -5.55 6.37 -8.67
CA TRP A 49 -6.98 6.57 -8.94
C TRP A 49 -7.87 5.56 -8.20
N GLN A 50 -7.50 4.28 -8.17
CA GLN A 50 -8.23 3.26 -7.40
C GLN A 50 -8.21 3.54 -5.90
N LEU A 51 -7.08 3.99 -5.33
CA LEU A 51 -7.00 4.38 -3.92
C LEU A 51 -7.96 5.53 -3.60
N PHE A 52 -8.08 6.52 -4.49
CA PHE A 52 -9.02 7.62 -4.30
C PHE A 52 -10.49 7.17 -4.29
N LYS A 53 -10.85 6.11 -5.02
CA LYS A 53 -12.21 5.55 -4.92
C LYS A 53 -12.53 5.00 -3.53
N TYR A 54 -11.58 4.31 -2.90
CA TYR A 54 -11.75 3.82 -1.53
C TYR A 54 -11.70 4.96 -0.51
N TYR A 55 -10.83 5.95 -0.73
CA TYR A 55 -10.79 7.17 0.07
C TYR A 55 -12.12 7.91 0.06
N ASP A 56 -12.78 8.04 -1.09
CA ASP A 56 -14.07 8.73 -1.20
C ASP A 56 -15.16 8.04 -0.37
N GLN A 57 -15.10 6.72 -0.21
CA GLN A 57 -16.04 5.95 0.63
C GLN A 57 -15.88 6.27 2.12
N CYS A 58 -14.65 6.52 2.59
CA CYS A 58 -14.37 6.74 4.02
C CYS A 58 -14.01 8.19 4.36
N ARG A 59 -13.93 9.11 3.39
CA ARG A 59 -13.48 10.50 3.56
C ARG A 59 -14.16 11.22 4.73
N HIS A 60 -15.46 10.99 4.91
CA HIS A 60 -16.28 11.61 5.94
C HIS A 60 -16.00 11.08 7.36
N LEU A 61 -15.28 9.96 7.48
CA LEU A 61 -14.85 9.35 8.74
C LEU A 61 -13.43 9.81 9.14
N LEU A 62 -12.71 10.49 8.24
CA LEU A 62 -11.34 10.92 8.46
C LEU A 62 -11.30 12.25 9.22
N SER A 63 -10.50 12.31 10.28
CA SER A 63 -10.24 13.54 11.04
C SER A 63 -9.45 14.57 10.23
N ASN A 64 -8.53 14.10 9.39
CA ASN A 64 -7.68 14.91 8.51
C ASN A 64 -7.63 14.29 7.11
N ALA A 65 -8.76 14.34 6.42
CA ALA A 65 -8.92 13.83 5.06
C ALA A 65 -7.83 14.36 4.09
N LYS A 66 -7.43 15.64 4.20
CA LYS A 66 -6.36 16.21 3.37
C LYS A 66 -5.02 15.50 3.57
N ALA A 67 -4.65 15.14 4.81
CA ALA A 67 -3.41 14.41 5.08
C ALA A 67 -3.42 13.01 4.46
N VAL A 68 -4.54 12.29 4.56
CA VAL A 68 -4.70 10.97 3.91
C VAL A 68 -4.65 11.09 2.39
N ALA A 69 -5.26 12.12 1.79
CA ALA A 69 -5.17 12.37 0.36
C ALA A 69 -3.72 12.63 -0.09
N PHE A 70 -2.94 13.40 0.66
CA PHE A 70 -1.50 13.55 0.41
C PHE A 70 -0.74 12.22 0.54
N ALA A 71 -1.10 11.38 1.52
CA ALA A 71 -0.50 10.05 1.67
C ALA A 71 -0.73 9.17 0.46
N ILE A 72 -1.95 9.19 -0.08
CA ILE A 72 -2.26 8.48 -1.32
C ILE A 72 -1.35 8.94 -2.46
N PHE A 73 -1.12 10.24 -2.65
CA PHE A 73 -0.20 10.72 -3.70
C PHE A 73 1.27 10.37 -3.45
N PHE A 74 1.74 10.35 -2.19
CA PHE A 74 3.17 10.31 -1.89
C PHE A 74 3.71 8.97 -1.39
N HIS A 75 2.87 8.04 -0.93
CA HIS A 75 3.32 6.80 -0.29
C HIS A 75 4.28 5.96 -1.13
N ASN A 76 4.12 5.96 -2.46
CA ASN A 76 4.95 5.24 -3.42
C ASN A 76 5.58 6.17 -4.48
N ILE A 77 5.74 7.46 -4.18
CA ILE A 77 6.34 8.39 -5.15
C ILE A 77 7.80 8.01 -5.46
N CYS A 78 8.55 7.59 -4.44
CA CYS A 78 9.86 6.96 -4.57
C CYS A 78 9.70 5.45 -4.44
N TYR A 79 9.84 4.72 -5.55
CA TYR A 79 9.71 3.27 -5.63
C TYR A 79 10.49 2.73 -6.84
N ASP A 80 11.43 1.83 -6.57
CA ASP A 80 12.12 1.00 -7.56
C ASP A 80 11.96 -0.49 -7.18
N PRO A 81 11.31 -1.33 -7.99
CA PRO A 81 11.11 -2.74 -7.66
C PRO A 81 12.41 -3.55 -7.53
N ASN A 82 13.55 -3.00 -7.97
CA ASN A 82 14.86 -3.65 -7.91
C ASN A 82 15.73 -3.18 -6.75
N SER A 83 15.30 -2.14 -6.04
CA SER A 83 16.07 -1.56 -4.95
C SER A 83 15.77 -2.27 -3.63
N ASN A 84 16.82 -2.62 -2.90
CA ASN A 84 16.72 -3.06 -1.50
C ASN A 84 16.62 -1.87 -0.53
N SER A 85 16.67 -0.62 -1.02
CA SER A 85 16.77 0.61 -0.24
C SER A 85 15.66 1.62 -0.48
N ASN A 86 14.54 1.22 -1.13
CA ASN A 86 13.33 2.05 -1.23
C ASN A 86 12.93 2.69 0.12
N GLU A 87 13.25 1.99 1.22
CA GLU A 87 13.06 2.38 2.61
C GLU A 87 13.79 3.67 3.05
N GLN A 88 14.94 3.98 2.47
CA GLN A 88 15.78 5.12 2.86
C GLN A 88 15.51 6.38 2.02
N GLU A 89 14.87 6.25 0.85
CA GLU A 89 14.67 7.35 -0.10
C GLU A 89 13.33 8.08 0.05
N SER A 90 12.39 7.55 0.85
CA SER A 90 11.06 8.16 1.02
C SER A 90 10.95 8.99 2.30
N ALA A 91 11.83 10.00 2.43
CA ALA A 91 11.68 11.06 3.43
C ALA A 91 10.29 11.71 3.32
N MET A 92 9.74 11.82 2.09
CA MET A 92 8.38 12.30 1.87
C MET A 92 7.30 11.37 2.42
N ALA A 93 7.41 10.05 2.28
CA ALA A 93 6.43 9.16 2.92
C ALA A 93 6.53 9.21 4.45
N ASN A 94 7.72 9.39 5.02
CA ASN A 94 7.85 9.62 6.48
C ASN A 94 7.18 10.93 6.89
N ILE A 95 7.43 12.04 6.18
CA ILE A 95 6.79 13.34 6.45
C ILE A 95 5.26 13.24 6.35
N VAL A 96 4.74 12.48 5.39
CA VAL A 96 3.30 12.34 5.22
C VAL A 96 2.69 11.40 6.26
N LEU A 97 3.40 10.33 6.65
CA LEU A 97 3.01 9.51 7.80
C LEU A 97 3.00 10.35 9.08
N ASP A 98 4.03 11.17 9.28
CA ASP A 98 4.11 12.14 10.37
C ASP A 98 2.95 13.13 10.29
N MET A 99 2.54 13.63 9.12
CA MET A 99 1.35 14.49 9.00
C MET A 99 0.05 13.79 9.41
N ILE A 100 -0.09 12.49 9.15
CA ILE A 100 -1.23 11.68 9.59
C ILE A 100 -1.18 11.39 11.10
N VAL A 101 0.02 11.20 11.66
CA VAL A 101 0.22 10.73 13.04
C VAL A 101 0.44 11.88 14.04
N HIS A 102 1.05 13.00 13.65
CA HIS A 102 1.52 14.07 14.54
C HIS A 102 0.50 15.14 14.91
N LYS A 103 -0.74 15.13 14.41
CA LYS A 103 -1.74 16.10 14.90
C LYS A 103 -2.21 15.86 16.36
N ASN A 104 -1.80 14.77 17.02
CA ASN A 104 -2.25 14.43 18.38
C ASN A 104 -1.14 14.27 19.44
N LEU A 105 0.08 14.78 19.20
CA LEU A 105 1.19 14.73 20.18
C LEU A 105 1.17 15.83 21.25
N GLN A 106 0.02 16.47 21.51
CA GLN A 106 -0.17 17.11 22.80
C GLN A 106 -0.85 16.10 23.76
N LYS A 107 -0.06 15.58 24.71
CA LYS A 107 -0.42 14.70 25.84
C LYS A 107 -0.74 13.22 25.53
N ALA A 108 0.24 12.32 25.56
CA ALA A 108 0.01 10.96 26.09
C ALA A 108 1.31 10.25 26.44
N ASP A 109 1.41 9.84 27.69
CA ASP A 109 2.50 9.07 28.29
C ASP A 109 2.43 7.55 27.96
N SER A 110 2.09 7.16 26.73
CA SER A 110 2.03 5.74 26.36
C SER A 110 2.58 5.44 24.95
N PRO A 111 3.48 4.44 24.79
CA PRO A 111 4.10 4.12 23.49
C PRO A 111 3.21 3.33 22.51
N LEU A 112 1.93 3.08 22.82
CA LEU A 112 1.15 2.01 22.18
C LEU A 112 -0.12 2.42 21.43
N THR A 113 -0.27 3.67 21.00
CA THR A 113 -1.44 4.07 20.20
C THR A 113 -1.02 5.02 19.10
N PHE A 114 -1.17 4.61 17.84
CA PHE A 114 -1.43 5.60 16.80
C PHE A 114 -2.70 6.31 17.21
N LYS A 115 -2.60 7.57 17.62
CA LYS A 115 -3.75 8.35 18.07
C LYS A 115 -4.66 8.81 16.93
N THR A 116 -4.45 8.35 15.70
CA THR A 116 -5.22 8.80 14.54
C THR A 116 -5.77 7.59 13.79
N GLU A 117 -7.09 7.38 13.93
CA GLU A 117 -7.85 6.39 13.15
C GLU A 117 -7.63 6.54 11.64
N ASP A 118 -7.31 7.76 11.18
CA ASP A 118 -6.92 8.08 9.81
C ASP A 118 -5.78 7.21 9.26
N ALA A 119 -4.80 6.84 10.09
CA ALA A 119 -3.72 5.95 9.67
C ALA A 119 -4.26 4.55 9.35
N TYR A 120 -5.20 4.04 10.16
CA TYR A 120 -5.86 2.76 9.90
C TYR A 120 -6.67 2.79 8.61
N TYR A 121 -7.42 3.86 8.35
CA TYR A 121 -8.10 4.01 7.07
C TYR A 121 -7.13 4.06 5.88
N PHE A 122 -6.01 4.78 6.01
CA PHE A 122 -4.99 4.81 4.94
C PHE A 122 -4.44 3.40 4.64
N TYR A 123 -4.09 2.63 5.67
CA TYR A 123 -3.63 1.25 5.48
C TYR A 123 -4.70 0.36 4.87
N ASP A 124 -5.96 0.47 5.32
CA ASP A 124 -7.06 -0.31 4.79
C ASP A 124 -7.34 0.03 3.31
N ILE A 125 -7.26 1.31 2.92
CA ILE A 125 -7.35 1.77 1.52
C ILE A 125 -6.25 1.13 0.65
N GLU A 126 -5.02 1.06 1.16
CA GLU A 126 -3.90 0.44 0.46
C GLU A 126 -4.11 -1.08 0.27
N LEU A 127 -4.63 -1.74 1.30
CA LEU A 127 -4.87 -3.18 1.33
C LEU A 127 -6.18 -3.61 0.65
N ALA A 128 -7.10 -2.69 0.34
CA ALA A 128 -8.43 -3.01 -0.21
C ALA A 128 -8.38 -3.81 -1.53
N ILE A 129 -7.28 -3.71 -2.29
CA ILE A 129 -7.06 -4.55 -3.48
C ILE A 129 -7.09 -6.06 -3.15
N LEU A 130 -6.67 -6.45 -1.95
CA LEU A 130 -6.71 -7.84 -1.51
C LEU A 130 -8.13 -8.37 -1.46
N GLY A 131 -9.10 -7.55 -1.02
CA GLY A 131 -10.52 -7.90 -0.96
C GLY A 131 -11.33 -7.57 -2.21
N SER A 132 -10.68 -7.17 -3.31
CA SER A 132 -11.35 -6.89 -4.57
C SER A 132 -11.97 -8.14 -5.20
N ASN A 133 -12.75 -7.96 -6.26
CA ASN A 133 -13.28 -9.09 -7.04
C ASN A 133 -12.13 -9.87 -7.71
N SER A 134 -12.43 -11.09 -8.17
CA SER A 134 -11.42 -12.02 -8.70
C SER A 134 -10.67 -11.47 -9.93
N SER A 135 -11.34 -10.67 -10.78
CA SER A 135 -10.72 -10.06 -11.96
C SER A 135 -9.70 -9.00 -11.56
N ASP A 136 -10.07 -8.09 -10.68
CA ASP A 136 -9.18 -7.03 -10.20
C ASP A 136 -7.99 -7.61 -9.41
N TYR A 137 -8.23 -8.67 -8.63
CA TYR A 137 -7.16 -9.36 -7.91
C TYR A 137 -6.20 -10.09 -8.86
N ALA A 138 -6.70 -10.72 -9.93
CA ALA A 138 -5.86 -11.36 -10.93
C ALA A 138 -4.96 -10.34 -11.68
N ASP A 139 -5.52 -9.19 -12.03
CA ASP A 139 -4.78 -8.05 -12.59
C ASP A 139 -3.69 -7.57 -11.63
N TYR A 140 -4.02 -7.42 -10.34
CA TYR A 140 -3.05 -7.08 -9.29
C TYR A 140 -1.91 -8.09 -9.20
N LYS A 141 -2.20 -9.40 -9.17
CA LYS A 141 -1.18 -10.46 -9.16
C LYS A 141 -0.25 -10.35 -10.37
N SER A 142 -0.82 -10.23 -11.57
CA SER A 142 -0.08 -10.15 -12.82
C SER A 142 0.83 -8.92 -12.87
N GLN A 143 0.29 -7.73 -12.57
CA GLN A 143 1.06 -6.49 -12.53
C GLN A 143 2.18 -6.55 -11.48
N THR A 144 1.89 -7.06 -10.29
CA THR A 144 2.90 -7.27 -9.24
C THR A 144 4.00 -8.21 -9.73
N ARG A 145 3.66 -9.34 -10.37
CA ARG A 145 4.67 -10.28 -10.91
C ARG A 145 5.57 -9.60 -11.93
N GLN A 146 5.02 -8.75 -12.81
CA GLN A 146 5.79 -8.04 -13.83
C GLN A 146 6.79 -7.04 -13.24
N GLU A 147 6.46 -6.34 -12.16
CA GLU A 147 7.41 -5.45 -11.48
C GLU A 147 8.63 -6.21 -10.96
N TYR A 148 8.44 -7.45 -10.52
CA TYR A 148 9.51 -8.34 -10.07
C TYR A 148 10.03 -9.28 -11.18
N SER A 149 9.86 -8.93 -12.46
CA SER A 149 10.26 -9.77 -13.61
C SER A 149 11.75 -10.17 -13.62
N ARG A 150 12.62 -9.40 -12.96
CA ARG A 150 14.04 -9.75 -12.81
C ARG A 150 14.31 -10.90 -11.83
N MET A 151 13.36 -11.16 -10.91
CA MET A 151 13.46 -12.32 -10.02
C MET A 151 13.11 -13.59 -10.79
N SER A 152 13.83 -14.67 -10.53
CA SER A 152 13.41 -16.00 -10.97
C SER A 152 12.02 -16.33 -10.41
N ASP A 153 11.27 -17.18 -11.12
CA ASP A 153 9.93 -17.57 -10.69
C ASP A 153 9.94 -18.26 -9.32
N GLU A 154 10.96 -19.06 -9.03
CA GLU A 154 11.14 -19.71 -7.73
C GLU A 154 11.36 -18.68 -6.60
N ALA A 155 12.25 -17.71 -6.82
CA ALA A 155 12.54 -16.68 -5.83
C ALA A 155 11.31 -15.80 -5.58
N TYR A 156 10.60 -15.42 -6.64
CA TYR A 156 9.37 -14.64 -6.52
C TYR A 156 8.30 -15.41 -5.76
N ARG A 157 8.03 -16.66 -6.17
CA ARG A 157 7.05 -17.54 -5.54
C ARG A 157 7.32 -17.72 -4.05
N THR A 158 8.58 -18.02 -3.69
CA THR A 158 8.97 -18.21 -2.29
C THR A 158 8.70 -16.97 -1.44
N LYS A 159 9.10 -15.79 -1.93
CA LYS A 159 8.84 -14.52 -1.23
C LYS A 159 7.35 -14.20 -1.16
N ARG A 160 6.61 -14.39 -2.26
CA ARG A 160 5.18 -14.11 -2.35
C ARG A 160 4.37 -15.00 -1.42
N LEU A 161 4.65 -16.31 -1.40
CA LEU A 161 4.04 -17.25 -0.45
C LEU A 161 4.29 -16.83 1.01
N SER A 162 5.51 -16.39 1.34
CA SER A 162 5.84 -15.91 2.68
C SER A 162 4.97 -14.70 3.09
N VAL A 163 4.84 -13.72 2.19
CA VAL A 163 3.99 -12.54 2.41
C VAL A 163 2.52 -12.92 2.60
N LEU A 164 1.98 -13.75 1.71
CA LEU A 164 0.57 -14.17 1.76
C LEU A 164 0.24 -14.98 3.02
N LYS A 165 1.12 -15.92 3.40
CA LYS A 165 0.97 -16.69 4.65
C LYS A 165 1.03 -15.79 5.88
N THR A 166 1.84 -14.73 5.84
CA THR A 166 1.87 -13.73 6.92
C THR A 166 0.52 -13.01 7.04
N PHE A 167 -0.11 -12.62 5.92
CA PHE A 167 -1.48 -12.05 5.95
C PHE A 167 -2.51 -13.00 6.57
N LEU A 168 -2.45 -14.30 6.29
CA LEU A 168 -3.39 -15.27 6.85
C LEU A 168 -3.25 -15.45 8.37
N GLN A 169 -2.08 -15.15 8.95
CA GLN A 169 -1.85 -15.19 10.40
C GLN A 169 -2.42 -13.98 11.13
N ILE A 170 -2.77 -12.92 10.41
CA ILE A 170 -3.31 -11.70 11.00
C ILE A 170 -4.80 -11.94 11.30
N PRO A 171 -5.28 -11.70 12.54
CA PRO A 171 -6.69 -11.93 12.90
C PRO A 171 -7.68 -11.09 12.09
N ASN A 172 -7.35 -9.83 11.84
CA ASN A 172 -8.12 -8.93 10.97
C ASN A 172 -7.13 -8.22 10.06
N ILE A 173 -7.21 -8.50 8.75
CA ILE A 173 -6.35 -7.86 7.74
C ILE A 173 -6.67 -6.36 7.69
N PHE A 174 -7.96 -6.02 7.75
CA PHE A 174 -8.44 -4.65 7.82
C PHE A 174 -8.68 -4.21 9.26
N ARG A 175 -8.30 -2.98 9.59
CA ARG A 175 -8.35 -2.43 10.96
C ARG A 175 -9.67 -1.74 11.27
N THR A 176 -10.27 -1.11 10.27
CA THR A 176 -11.51 -0.36 10.41
C THR A 176 -12.71 -1.24 10.12
N LYS A 177 -13.81 -0.98 10.81
CA LYS A 177 -15.05 -1.75 10.66
C LYS A 177 -15.56 -1.72 9.21
N LEU A 178 -15.56 -0.54 8.58
CA LEU A 178 -15.99 -0.34 7.20
C LEU A 178 -15.28 -1.28 6.23
N PHE A 179 -13.94 -1.30 6.26
CA PHE A 179 -13.17 -2.13 5.34
C PHE A 179 -13.17 -3.61 5.73
N SER A 180 -13.23 -3.93 7.02
CA SER A 180 -13.32 -5.32 7.47
C SER A 180 -14.62 -5.97 7.00
N GLU A 181 -15.76 -5.28 7.15
CA GLU A 181 -17.07 -5.78 6.70
C GLU A 181 -17.14 -5.95 5.17
N GLU A 182 -16.50 -5.05 4.41
CA GLU A 182 -16.53 -5.08 2.94
C GLU A 182 -15.51 -6.06 2.32
N PHE A 183 -14.29 -6.11 2.85
CA PHE A 183 -13.15 -6.71 2.14
C PHE A 183 -12.55 -7.95 2.81
N GLU A 184 -12.74 -8.18 4.12
CA GLU A 184 -12.00 -9.23 4.86
C GLU A 184 -12.25 -10.64 4.29
N GLN A 185 -13.52 -11.00 4.04
CA GLN A 185 -13.86 -12.33 3.52
C GLN A 185 -13.27 -12.56 2.13
N ASN A 186 -13.38 -11.57 1.25
CA ASN A 186 -12.83 -11.65 -0.10
C ASN A 186 -11.30 -11.66 -0.08
N ALA A 187 -10.67 -10.89 0.80
CA ALA A 187 -9.22 -10.87 0.96
C ALA A 187 -8.69 -12.23 1.35
N ARG A 188 -9.31 -12.88 2.34
CA ARG A 188 -8.94 -14.25 2.73
C ARG A 188 -9.14 -15.25 1.61
N ARG A 189 -10.27 -15.18 0.88
CA ARG A 189 -10.53 -16.07 -0.27
C ARG A 189 -9.46 -15.90 -1.36
N ASN A 190 -9.16 -14.66 -1.73
CA ASN A 190 -8.18 -14.32 -2.75
C ASN A 190 -6.76 -14.77 -2.35
N ILE A 191 -6.35 -14.48 -1.12
CA ILE A 191 -5.04 -14.87 -0.58
C ILE A 191 -4.90 -16.39 -0.49
N CYS A 192 -5.90 -17.10 0.03
CA CYS A 192 -5.87 -18.57 0.09
C CYS A 192 -5.77 -19.18 -1.32
N GLY A 193 -6.57 -18.68 -2.27
CA GLY A 193 -6.50 -19.14 -3.66
C GLY A 193 -5.11 -18.92 -4.30
N GLU A 194 -4.49 -17.76 -4.07
CA GLU A 194 -3.12 -17.51 -4.55
C GLU A 194 -2.09 -18.42 -3.85
N VAL A 195 -2.25 -18.68 -2.54
CA VAL A 195 -1.36 -19.61 -1.81
C VAL A 195 -1.47 -21.03 -2.36
N GLU A 196 -2.68 -21.53 -2.64
CA GLU A 196 -2.90 -22.86 -3.22
C GLU A 196 -2.31 -22.97 -4.63
N GLU A 197 -2.55 -21.96 -5.47
CA GLU A 197 -1.99 -21.86 -6.82
C GLU A 197 -0.44 -21.93 -6.79
N LEU A 198 0.19 -21.10 -5.97
CA LEU A 198 1.64 -21.03 -5.87
C LEU A 198 2.25 -22.28 -5.20
N SER A 199 1.56 -22.89 -4.24
CA SER A 199 2.04 -24.11 -3.56
C SER A 199 1.98 -25.34 -4.47
N THR A 200 0.94 -25.45 -5.30
CA THR A 200 0.80 -26.53 -6.29
C THR A 200 1.93 -26.47 -7.32
N GLN A 201 2.33 -25.26 -7.74
CA GLN A 201 3.46 -25.05 -8.63
C GLN A 201 4.83 -25.33 -7.96
N GLN A 202 4.90 -25.43 -6.64
CA GLN A 202 6.12 -25.72 -5.87
C GLN A 202 6.37 -27.23 -5.69
N ALA A 203 5.34 -28.08 -5.78
CA ALA A 203 5.46 -29.53 -5.66
C ALA A 203 6.33 -30.18 -6.76
N SER A 204 6.83 -29.40 -7.73
CA SER A 204 7.73 -29.82 -8.79
C SER A 204 9.20 -29.44 -8.60
N ASN A 205 9.63 -28.75 -7.52
CA ASN A 205 11.04 -28.61 -7.11
C ASN A 205 11.17 -27.97 -5.70
N ALA A 206 11.80 -28.66 -4.74
CA ALA A 206 12.21 -28.13 -3.42
C ALA A 206 13.66 -27.61 -3.49
N SER A 207 14.20 -26.68 -2.69
CA SER A 207 13.91 -26.18 -1.33
C SER A 207 14.64 -24.83 -1.19
N ALA A 208 14.07 -23.83 -0.51
CA ALA A 208 14.83 -22.65 -0.08
C ALA A 208 14.46 -22.19 1.34
N LYS A 209 15.50 -21.89 2.13
CA LYS A 209 15.44 -21.42 3.51
C LYS A 209 14.92 -19.98 3.61
N PHE A 210 14.28 -19.73 4.76
CA PHE A 210 13.65 -18.49 5.18
C PHE A 210 14.64 -17.32 5.32
N ASP A 211 14.35 -16.18 4.67
CA ASP A 211 15.10 -14.91 4.81
C ASP A 211 14.19 -13.81 5.41
N TRP A 212 14.56 -13.34 6.59
CA TRP A 212 13.86 -12.32 7.37
C TRP A 212 13.77 -10.94 6.68
N ARG A 213 14.50 -10.70 5.58
CA ARG A 213 14.47 -9.43 4.83
C ARG A 213 13.21 -9.24 3.98
N VAL A 214 12.40 -10.28 3.78
CA VAL A 214 11.13 -10.20 3.04
C VAL A 214 10.04 -9.45 3.84
N LEU A 215 10.17 -9.42 5.17
CA LEU A 215 9.29 -8.69 6.10
C LEU A 215 9.41 -7.17 6.01
N ARG A 216 10.38 -6.64 5.27
CA ARG A 216 10.67 -5.20 5.20
C ARG A 216 9.76 -4.42 4.23
N LEU A 217 9.14 -5.10 3.28
CA LEU A 217 8.02 -4.56 2.47
C LEU A 217 6.67 -4.63 3.21
N LEU A 218 6.53 -5.56 4.17
CA LEU A 218 5.42 -5.60 5.13
C LEU A 218 5.66 -4.73 6.38
N HIS A 219 6.91 -4.28 6.61
CA HIS A 219 7.34 -3.57 7.83
C HIS A 219 6.53 -2.29 8.08
N ARG A 220 6.05 -1.62 7.03
CA ARG A 220 5.20 -0.43 7.17
C ARG A 220 3.71 -0.72 7.31
N CYS A 221 3.24 -1.90 6.91
CA CYS A 221 1.84 -2.28 7.08
C CYS A 221 1.55 -2.85 8.49
N PHE A 222 2.53 -3.43 9.18
CA PHE A 222 2.21 -4.23 10.38
C PHE A 222 3.07 -4.08 11.65
N PHE A 223 4.28 -3.50 11.62
CA PHE A 223 5.16 -3.52 12.80
C PHE A 223 5.44 -2.15 13.42
N LEU A 224 4.41 -1.60 14.07
CA LEU A 224 4.60 -0.81 15.29
C LEU A 224 4.09 -1.56 16.55
N HIS A 225 3.79 -2.87 16.48
CA HIS A 225 3.08 -3.56 17.57
C HIS A 225 3.50 -5.00 17.95
N SER A 226 4.68 -5.50 17.56
CA SER A 226 5.09 -6.86 18.01
C SER A 226 6.56 -7.00 18.40
N ALA A 227 7.17 -5.94 18.95
CA ALA A 227 8.51 -6.01 19.53
C ALA A 227 8.55 -6.37 21.04
N GLN A 228 7.43 -6.76 21.67
CA GLN A 228 7.41 -7.10 23.11
C GLN A 228 6.62 -8.36 23.51
N ILE A 229 6.24 -9.25 22.58
CA ILE A 229 5.61 -10.54 22.94
C ILE A 229 6.55 -11.75 22.75
N LEU A 230 7.80 -11.54 22.29
CA LEU A 230 8.83 -12.59 22.27
C LEU A 230 10.17 -12.09 22.81
N ARG A 231 10.16 -11.66 24.07
CA ARG A 231 11.25 -11.87 25.02
C ARG A 231 10.68 -12.53 26.27
#